data_AF-A0A937MUY9-F1
#
_entry.id   AF-A0A937MUY9-F1
#
_cell.length_a   1.000
_cell.length_b   1.000
_cell.length_c   1.000
_cell.angle_alpha   90.00
_cell.angle_beta   90.00
_cell.angle_gamma   90.00
#
_symmetry.space_group_name_H-M   'P 1'
#
loop_
_entity.id
_entity.type
_entity.pdbx_description
1 polymer ?
#
loop_
_entity_poly.entity_id
_entity_poly.type
_entity_poly.pdbx_seq_one_letter_code
_entity_poly.pdbx_strand_id
1 'polypeptide(L)'
;MHNKDIFLSIKLTFFTAFLLPTLLNLSPPCLWAMEKVSLKNHPETEVIVPNPMEISKLPHRKTYQVNHEAFTLQFFFNEKDIFGIILKRDKKRPIHFRWCFFRSCEESSHDYKKVIAEISSPPFDQGFFSIPYPFYLPYGFQGIEFSSPE
;
A
#
# COMPACT_ATOMS: atom_id res chain seq x y z
N MET A 1 -20.57 -11.63 62.65
CA MET A 1 -19.65 -11.92 61.53
C MET A 1 -20.44 -12.00 60.21
N HIS A 2 -21.25 -10.98 59.88
CA HIS A 2 -22.29 -11.08 58.83
C HIS A 2 -22.36 -9.86 57.91
N ASN A 3 -21.55 -8.82 58.16
CA ASN A 3 -21.68 -7.52 57.49
C ASN A 3 -20.55 -7.23 56.47
N LYS A 4 -19.48 -8.03 56.46
CA LYS A 4 -18.35 -7.86 55.53
C LYS A 4 -18.59 -8.56 54.19
N ASP A 5 -19.29 -9.70 54.19
CA ASP A 5 -19.55 -10.49 52.98
C ASP A 5 -20.60 -9.83 52.07
N ILE A 6 -21.59 -9.15 52.65
CA ILE A 6 -22.60 -8.39 51.91
C ILE A 6 -21.95 -7.20 51.19
N PHE A 7 -21.02 -6.51 51.85
CA PHE A 7 -20.34 -5.35 51.29
C PHE A 7 -19.39 -5.72 50.14
N LEU A 8 -18.77 -6.91 50.20
CA LEU A 8 -17.91 -7.44 49.15
C LEU A 8 -18.72 -7.90 47.92
N SER A 9 -19.86 -8.56 48.15
CA SER A 9 -20.79 -9.01 47.10
C SER A 9 -21.40 -7.84 46.32
N ILE A 10 -21.79 -6.76 47.02
CA ILE A 10 -22.33 -5.55 46.40
C ILE A 10 -21.26 -4.88 45.51
N LYS A 11 -20.02 -4.73 45.98
CA LYS A 11 -18.93 -4.14 45.19
C LYS A 11 -18.59 -4.94 43.93
N LEU A 12 -18.57 -6.27 44.02
CA LEU A 12 -18.28 -7.14 42.88
C LEU A 12 -19.37 -7.06 41.80
N THR A 13 -20.63 -6.92 42.22
CA THR A 13 -21.79 -6.80 41.31
C THR A 13 -21.84 -5.43 40.62
N PHE A 14 -21.44 -4.35 41.31
CA PHE A 14 -21.30 -3.02 40.69
C PHE A 14 -20.13 -2.96 39.69
N PHE A 15 -19.02 -3.66 39.96
CA PHE A 15 -17.86 -3.70 39.07
C PHE A 15 -18.16 -4.45 37.76
N THR A 16 -18.91 -5.54 37.82
CA THR A 16 -19.32 -6.30 36.62
C THR A 16 -20.39 -5.58 35.80
N ALA A 17 -21.33 -4.86 36.44
CA ALA A 17 -22.35 -4.10 35.75
C ALA A 17 -21.80 -2.86 34.99
N PHE A 18 -20.70 -2.27 35.45
CA PHE A 18 -20.11 -1.07 34.82
C PHE A 18 -19.06 -1.38 33.73
N LEU A 19 -18.41 -2.55 33.77
CA LEU A 19 -17.38 -2.93 32.77
C LEU A 19 -17.94 -3.64 31.53
N LEU A 20 -19.13 -4.26 31.63
CA LEU A 20 -19.74 -4.96 30.50
C LEU A 20 -20.24 -4.04 29.37
N PRO A 21 -20.82 -2.84 29.64
CA PRO A 21 -21.27 -1.94 28.59
C PRO A 21 -20.13 -1.21 27.86
N THR A 22 -18.96 -1.06 28.49
CA THR A 22 -17.81 -0.36 27.87
C THR A 22 -17.08 -1.25 26.87
N LEU A 23 -17.08 -2.57 27.07
CA LEU A 23 -16.49 -3.54 26.13
C LEU A 23 -17.33 -3.71 24.86
N LEU A 24 -18.65 -3.49 24.92
CA LEU A 24 -19.55 -3.62 23.75
C LEU A 24 -19.61 -2.36 22.88
N ASN A 25 -19.07 -1.22 23.33
CA ASN A 25 -19.01 0.04 22.57
C ASN A 25 -17.67 0.27 21.86
N LEU A 26 -16.79 -0.73 21.84
CA LEU A 26 -15.53 -0.74 21.08
C LEU A 26 -15.71 -1.20 19.62
N SER A 27 -16.92 -1.03 19.04
CA SER A 27 -17.07 -1.20 17.60
C SER A 27 -16.37 -0.02 16.89
N PRO A 28 -15.37 -0.25 16.02
CA PRO A 28 -14.78 0.83 15.26
C PRO A 28 -15.87 1.47 14.38
N PRO A 29 -16.12 2.79 14.48
CA PRO A 29 -16.90 3.46 13.46
C PRO A 29 -16.03 3.48 12.19
N CYS A 30 -16.63 3.06 11.07
CA CYS A 30 -16.05 2.98 9.72
C CYS A 30 -15.33 1.69 9.31
N LEU A 31 -16.05 0.55 9.34
CA LEU A 31 -15.74 -0.58 8.44
C LEU A 31 -16.30 -0.39 7.01
N TRP A 32 -17.00 0.72 6.74
CA TRP A 32 -17.87 0.89 5.57
C TRP A 32 -17.45 2.05 4.65
N ALA A 33 -16.18 2.43 4.67
CA ALA A 33 -15.61 3.37 3.70
C ALA A 33 -14.46 2.76 2.90
N MET A 34 -14.40 1.43 2.77
CA MET A 34 -13.68 0.83 1.63
C MET A 34 -14.56 0.95 0.41
N GLU A 35 -14.56 2.13 -0.21
CA GLU A 35 -15.00 2.23 -1.59
C GLU A 35 -14.08 1.31 -2.39
N LYS A 36 -14.64 0.21 -2.88
CA LYS A 36 -13.93 -0.75 -3.70
C LYS A 36 -13.69 -0.07 -5.03
N VAL A 37 -12.59 0.67 -5.15
CA VAL A 37 -12.18 1.30 -6.40
C VAL A 37 -11.88 0.17 -7.38
N SER A 38 -12.90 -0.20 -8.16
CA SER A 38 -12.72 -1.05 -9.33
C SER A 38 -12.04 -0.17 -10.38
N LEU A 39 -10.75 -0.40 -10.60
CA LEU A 39 -10.08 0.03 -11.81
C LEU A 39 -10.78 -0.68 -12.98
N LYS A 40 -11.85 -0.06 -13.52
CA LYS A 40 -12.38 -0.46 -14.83
C LYS A 40 -11.22 -0.35 -15.81
N ASN A 41 -10.82 -1.46 -16.40
CA ASN A 41 -9.90 -1.50 -17.53
C ASN A 41 -10.51 -0.62 -18.64
N HIS A 42 -10.07 0.64 -18.73
CA HIS A 42 -10.43 1.55 -19.81
C HIS A 42 -9.30 1.43 -20.84
N PRO A 43 -9.51 0.72 -21.96
CA PRO A 43 -8.46 0.45 -22.94
C PRO A 43 -7.92 1.71 -23.64
N GLU A 44 -8.48 2.90 -23.39
CA GLU A 44 -8.15 4.15 -24.08
C GLU A 44 -7.32 5.15 -23.26
N THR A 45 -6.91 4.87 -22.01
CA THR A 45 -6.22 5.87 -21.14
C THR A 45 -4.92 5.36 -20.51
N GLU A 46 -4.12 4.60 -21.25
CA GLU A 46 -2.85 4.08 -20.77
C GLU A 46 -1.69 4.85 -21.42
N VAL A 47 -0.92 5.57 -20.61
CA VAL A 47 0.30 6.25 -21.07
C VAL A 47 1.48 5.30 -20.84
N ILE A 48 2.07 4.79 -21.91
CA ILE A 48 3.33 4.04 -21.80
C ILE A 48 4.43 5.02 -21.41
N VAL A 49 5.14 4.71 -20.34
CA VAL A 49 6.16 5.58 -19.73
C VAL A 49 7.52 4.88 -19.73
N PRO A 50 8.63 5.64 -19.80
CA PRO A 50 9.96 5.08 -19.67
C PRO A 50 10.16 4.50 -18.26
N ASN A 51 11.17 3.64 -18.12
CA ASN A 51 11.56 3.08 -16.83
C ASN A 51 13.09 3.02 -16.79
N PRO A 52 13.78 3.78 -15.94
CA PRO A 52 13.24 4.69 -14.91
C PRO A 52 12.52 5.94 -15.46
N MET A 53 11.72 6.61 -14.61
CA MET A 53 11.02 7.86 -14.95
C MET A 53 11.24 8.99 -13.93
N GLU A 54 11.18 10.22 -14.41
CA GLU A 54 11.14 11.43 -13.57
C GLU A 54 9.70 11.77 -13.18
N ILE A 55 9.43 11.92 -11.88
CA ILE A 55 8.08 12.15 -11.34
C ILE A 55 7.47 13.44 -11.88
N SER A 56 8.27 14.50 -12.02
CA SER A 56 7.82 15.81 -12.51
C SER A 56 7.29 15.78 -13.95
N LYS A 57 7.63 14.74 -14.72
CA LYS A 57 7.21 14.57 -16.12
C LYS A 57 5.98 13.69 -16.26
N LEU A 58 5.46 13.10 -15.17
CA LEU A 58 4.28 12.25 -15.21
C LEU A 58 3.00 13.09 -15.32
N PRO A 59 2.22 12.96 -16.41
CA PRO A 59 1.00 13.74 -16.59
C PRO A 59 -0.07 13.44 -15.52
N HIS A 60 -0.49 14.46 -14.77
CA HIS A 60 -1.47 14.29 -13.68
C HIS A 60 -2.75 13.57 -14.12
N ARG A 61 -3.31 12.79 -13.18
CA ARG A 61 -4.62 12.10 -13.33
C ARG A 61 -4.67 11.10 -14.49
N LYS A 62 -3.55 10.45 -14.79
CA LYS A 62 -3.44 9.39 -15.80
C LYS A 62 -3.04 8.06 -15.18
N THR A 63 -3.38 6.98 -15.87
CA THR A 63 -2.83 5.64 -15.63
C THR A 63 -1.62 5.45 -16.53
N TYR A 64 -0.55 4.92 -15.97
CA TYR A 64 0.71 4.68 -16.66
C TYR A 64 0.97 3.19 -16.80
N GLN A 65 1.64 2.80 -17.87
CA GLN A 65 2.06 1.42 -18.09
C GLN A 65 3.57 1.33 -18.25
N VAL A 66 4.17 0.37 -17.54
CA VAL A 66 5.58 -0.01 -17.68
C VAL A 66 5.63 -1.38 -18.32
N ASN A 67 6.35 -1.46 -19.44
CA ASN A 67 6.66 -2.71 -20.14
C ASN A 67 8.12 -3.07 -19.87
N HIS A 68 8.32 -4.18 -19.16
CA HIS A 68 9.63 -4.78 -18.90
C HIS A 68 9.65 -6.19 -19.49
N GLU A 69 10.84 -6.74 -19.78
CA GLU A 69 10.98 -8.11 -20.30
C GLU A 69 10.30 -9.16 -19.40
N ALA A 70 10.44 -8.98 -18.08
CA ALA A 70 9.92 -9.89 -17.06
C ALA A 70 8.52 -9.51 -16.55
N PHE A 71 7.97 -8.33 -16.85
CA PHE A 71 6.64 -7.94 -16.36
C PHE A 71 5.99 -6.81 -17.15
N THR A 72 4.68 -6.71 -17.03
CA THR A 72 3.89 -5.55 -17.45
C THR A 72 3.02 -5.14 -16.28
N LEU A 73 3.10 -3.87 -15.90
CA LEU A 73 2.27 -3.30 -14.84
C LEU A 73 1.64 -1.99 -15.25
N GLN A 74 0.49 -1.72 -14.66
CA GLN A 74 -0.19 -0.44 -14.73
C GLN A 74 -0.25 0.20 -13.37
N PHE A 75 -0.08 1.51 -13.30
CA PHE A 75 -0.18 2.23 -12.03
C PHE A 75 -0.76 3.63 -12.20
N PHE A 76 -1.27 4.15 -11.10
CA PHE A 76 -1.73 5.50 -10.90
C PHE A 76 -0.92 6.12 -9.78
N PHE A 77 -0.53 7.39 -9.95
CA PHE A 77 0.20 8.17 -8.97
C PHE A 77 -0.62 9.40 -8.58
N ASN A 78 -0.96 9.51 -7.29
CA ASN A 78 -1.77 10.61 -6.77
C ASN A 78 -0.93 11.73 -6.13
N GLU A 79 0.29 11.95 -6.65
CA GLU A 79 1.28 12.89 -6.10
C GLU A 79 1.88 12.47 -4.74
N LYS A 80 1.45 11.33 -4.21
CA LYS A 80 1.85 10.84 -2.89
C LYS A 80 2.15 9.35 -2.94
N ASP A 81 1.11 8.56 -3.12
CA ASP A 81 1.12 7.10 -3.13
C ASP A 81 0.99 6.58 -4.57
N ILE A 82 1.53 5.38 -4.79
CA ILE A 82 1.38 4.64 -6.03
C ILE A 82 0.45 3.45 -5.79
N PHE A 83 -0.53 3.30 -6.69
CA PHE A 83 -1.42 2.14 -6.72
C PHE A 83 -1.38 1.53 -8.11
N GLY A 84 -1.41 0.21 -8.21
CA GLY A 84 -1.33 -0.42 -9.53
C GLY A 84 -1.75 -1.87 -9.56
N ILE A 85 -1.74 -2.42 -10.78
CA ILE A 85 -2.05 -3.81 -11.07
C ILE A 85 -0.91 -4.40 -11.90
N ILE A 86 -0.46 -5.60 -11.53
CA ILE A 86 0.50 -6.39 -12.30
C ILE A 86 -0.29 -7.19 -13.33
N LEU A 87 -0.21 -6.77 -14.60
CA LEU A 87 -0.93 -7.41 -15.70
C LEU A 87 -0.32 -8.75 -16.10
N LYS A 88 1.02 -8.81 -16.12
CA LYS A 88 1.80 -9.99 -16.50
C LYS A 88 3.11 -9.99 -15.72
N ARG A 89 3.60 -11.15 -15.29
CA ARG A 89 4.96 -11.29 -14.77
C ARG A 89 5.57 -12.67 -14.97
N ASP A 90 6.89 -12.72 -15.00
CA ASP A 90 7.65 -13.94 -14.72
C ASP A 90 7.60 -14.22 -13.21
N LYS A 91 7.06 -15.38 -12.84
CA LYS A 91 6.88 -15.80 -11.45
C LYS A 91 8.20 -16.23 -10.81
N LYS A 92 9.26 -16.44 -11.61
CA LYS A 92 10.60 -16.80 -11.15
C LYS A 92 11.42 -15.61 -10.69
N ARG A 93 11.04 -14.39 -11.07
CA ARG A 93 11.75 -13.16 -10.71
C ARG A 93 10.89 -12.28 -9.80
N PRO A 94 11.49 -11.59 -8.82
CA PRO A 94 10.77 -10.61 -8.04
C PRO A 94 10.55 -9.33 -8.87
N ILE A 95 9.61 -8.50 -8.44
CA ILE A 95 9.46 -7.14 -8.96
C ILE A 95 9.78 -6.19 -7.83
N HIS A 96 10.81 -5.40 -8.05
CA HIS A 96 11.26 -4.35 -7.16
C HIS A 96 10.72 -3.02 -7.64
N PHE A 97 10.42 -2.18 -6.67
CA PHE A 97 10.09 -0.78 -6.84
C PHE A 97 11.17 0.04 -6.14
N ARG A 98 11.57 1.15 -6.76
CA ARG A 98 12.49 2.12 -6.18
C ARG A 98 11.95 3.54 -6.36
N TRP A 99 11.79 4.23 -5.24
CA TRP A 99 11.75 5.70 -5.24
C TRP A 99 13.19 6.20 -5.32
N CYS A 100 13.49 6.97 -6.37
CA CYS A 100 14.83 7.48 -6.63
C CYS A 100 15.00 8.89 -6.07
N PHE A 101 16.09 9.12 -5.35
CA PHE A 101 16.41 10.45 -4.84
C PHE A 101 16.71 11.44 -5.99
N PHE A 102 17.38 10.97 -7.04
CA PHE A 102 17.71 11.76 -8.23
C PHE A 102 16.77 11.45 -9.40
N ARG A 103 16.62 12.44 -10.30
CA ARG A 103 15.79 12.33 -11.53
C ARG A 103 16.31 11.26 -12.49
N SER A 104 17.62 11.03 -12.51
CA SER A 104 18.31 10.04 -13.33
C SER A 104 18.16 8.61 -12.80
N CYS A 105 17.65 8.42 -11.57
CA CYS A 105 17.66 7.13 -10.86
C CYS A 105 19.05 6.49 -10.73
N GLU A 106 20.11 7.30 -10.73
CA GLU A 106 21.43 6.86 -10.24
C GLU A 106 21.33 6.37 -8.79
N GLU A 107 22.10 5.35 -8.45
CA GLU A 107 22.00 4.73 -7.13
C GLU A 107 22.42 5.71 -6.03
N SER A 108 21.54 5.87 -5.04
CA SER A 108 21.75 6.74 -3.89
C SER A 108 21.43 6.01 -2.60
N SER A 109 22.16 6.34 -1.53
CA SER A 109 21.84 5.90 -0.17
C SER A 109 20.50 6.44 0.33
N HIS A 110 19.91 7.40 -0.36
CA HIS A 110 18.62 8.02 -0.06
C HIS A 110 17.48 7.43 -0.89
N ASP A 111 17.73 6.40 -1.70
CA ASP A 111 16.68 5.69 -2.41
C ASP A 111 15.85 4.84 -1.44
N TYR A 112 14.55 4.73 -1.71
CA TYR A 112 13.68 3.81 -0.99
C TYR A 112 13.32 2.65 -1.90
N LYS A 113 13.64 1.42 -1.46
CA LYS A 113 13.41 0.18 -2.22
C LYS A 113 12.31 -0.64 -1.55
N LYS A 114 11.42 -1.24 -2.34
CA LYS A 114 10.34 -2.12 -1.88
C LYS A 114 10.10 -3.25 -2.87
N VAL A 115 9.93 -4.47 -2.39
CA VAL A 115 9.48 -5.59 -3.24
C VAL A 115 7.96 -5.53 -3.35
N ILE A 116 7.44 -5.49 -4.58
CA ILE A 116 5.99 -5.44 -4.85
C ILE A 116 5.42 -6.77 -5.34
N ALA A 117 6.29 -7.69 -5.78
CA ALA A 117 5.95 -9.08 -6.02
C ALA A 117 7.16 -9.97 -5.74
N GLU A 118 7.00 -10.96 -4.87
CA GLU A 118 8.05 -11.92 -4.50
C GLU A 118 8.07 -13.13 -5.45
N ILE A 119 9.13 -13.94 -5.43
CA ILE A 119 9.23 -15.14 -6.27
C ILE A 119 8.17 -16.17 -5.84
N SER A 120 7.47 -16.78 -6.81
CA SER A 120 6.51 -17.88 -6.58
C SER A 120 5.41 -17.60 -5.55
N SER A 121 5.13 -16.34 -5.25
CA SER A 121 4.12 -15.92 -4.29
C SER A 121 3.11 -14.97 -4.94
N PRO A 122 1.94 -14.78 -4.28
CA PRO A 122 1.03 -13.72 -4.68
C PRO A 122 1.72 -12.34 -4.68
N PRO A 123 1.32 -11.44 -5.58
CA PRO A 123 0.24 -11.65 -6.52
C PRO A 123 0.65 -12.49 -7.74
N PHE A 124 -0.17 -13.51 -8.01
CA PHE A 124 -0.28 -14.14 -9.32
C PHE A 124 -1.01 -13.14 -10.24
N ASP A 125 -1.03 -13.32 -11.56
CA ASP A 125 -1.43 -12.30 -12.55
C ASP A 125 -2.74 -11.54 -12.18
N GLN A 126 -2.81 -10.23 -12.47
CA GLN A 126 -3.83 -9.27 -11.99
C GLN A 126 -3.72 -8.87 -10.51
N GLY A 127 -2.51 -8.93 -9.97
CA GLY A 127 -2.17 -8.49 -8.62
C GLY A 127 -2.30 -7.01 -8.38
N PHE A 128 -3.13 -6.58 -7.43
CA PHE A 128 -3.06 -5.22 -6.93
C PHE A 128 -1.81 -4.99 -6.06
N PHE A 129 -1.13 -3.87 -6.25
CA PHE A 129 -0.06 -3.41 -5.37
C PHE A 129 -0.26 -1.96 -4.96
N SER A 130 0.25 -1.63 -3.78
CA SER A 130 0.27 -0.27 -3.25
C SER A 130 1.62 0.06 -2.63
N ILE A 131 2.15 1.22 -2.97
CA ILE A 131 3.39 1.77 -2.42
C ILE A 131 3.04 3.12 -1.79
N PRO A 132 2.81 3.15 -0.47
CA PRO A 132 2.62 4.41 0.23
C PRO A 132 3.92 5.22 0.23
N TYR A 133 3.79 6.55 0.23
CA TYR A 133 4.94 7.42 0.40
C TYR A 133 5.59 7.18 1.78
N PRO A 134 6.92 7.03 1.87
CA PRO A 134 7.60 6.81 3.14
C PRO A 134 7.73 8.13 3.94
N PHE A 135 6.65 8.51 4.64
CA PHE A 135 6.54 9.78 5.40
C PHE A 135 7.58 9.98 6.51
N TYR A 136 8.23 8.91 6.94
CA TYR A 136 9.28 8.97 7.96
C TYR A 136 10.61 9.51 7.42
N LEU A 137 10.75 9.67 6.10
CA LEU A 137 11.95 10.23 5.48
C LEU A 137 11.84 11.76 5.36
N PRO A 138 12.87 12.52 5.75
CA PRO A 138 12.82 13.99 5.76
C PRO A 138 13.08 14.63 4.38
N TYR A 139 13.01 13.85 3.30
CA TYR A 139 13.32 14.28 1.95
C TYR A 139 12.32 13.75 0.92
N GLY A 140 12.34 14.37 -0.25
CA GLY A 140 11.54 14.02 -1.43
C GLY A 140 12.24 13.07 -2.37
N PHE A 141 11.47 12.43 -3.24
CA PHE A 141 11.96 11.65 -4.37
C PHE A 141 11.70 12.39 -5.67
N GLN A 142 12.57 12.14 -6.66
CA GLN A 142 12.49 12.79 -7.96
C GLN A 142 12.23 11.79 -9.09
N GLY A 143 12.46 10.50 -8.86
CA GLY A 143 12.25 9.45 -9.85
C GLY A 143 11.57 8.21 -9.29
N ILE A 144 11.11 7.38 -10.22
CA ILE A 144 10.52 6.05 -9.96
C ILE A 144 11.21 5.06 -10.89
N GLU A 145 11.49 3.87 -10.38
CA GLU A 145 11.94 2.73 -11.17
C GLU A 145 11.24 1.45 -10.72
N PHE A 146 10.90 0.61 -11.69
CA PHE A 146 10.50 -0.77 -11.48
C PHE A 146 11.58 -1.69 -12.06
N SER A 147 12.05 -2.68 -11.33
CA SER A 147 13.08 -3.60 -11.82
C SER A 147 12.75 -5.03 -11.44
N SER A 148 13.39 -5.97 -12.13
CA SER A 148 13.26 -7.39 -11.85
C SER A 148 14.64 -8.00 -11.96
N PRO A 149 15.41 -8.17 -10.88
CA PRO A 149 16.71 -8.82 -10.94
C PRO A 149 16.57 -10.30 -11.33
N GLU A 150 17.64 -10.87 -11.89
CA GLU A 150 17.77 -12.31 -12.14
C GLU A 150 18.09 -13.09 -10.86
#